data_AF-A0A944DPG2-F1
#
_entry.id   AF-A0A944DPG2-F1
#
_cell.length_a   1.000
_cell.length_b   1.000
_cell.length_c   1.000
_cell.angle_alpha   90.00
_cell.angle_beta   90.00
_cell.angle_gamma   90.00
#
_symmetry.space_group_name_H-M   'P 1'
#
loop_
_entity.id
_entity.type
_entity.pdbx_description
1 polymer ?
#
loop_
_entity_poly.entity_id
_entity_poly.type
_entity_poly.pdbx_seq_one_letter_code
_entity_poly.pdbx_strand_id
1 'polypeptide(L)'
;MHLASGASLEPVAGDDTGGTYFVCEDGTVLYASSEGDAGVVGDSVSEALEVIIRLPFPGHCQGLLPDLDEAALLAEVSAADEEARESFAPELDAQRAALLSGLGLPSRSLVELNAMMHAAARRTEPDYLLLNSAELCAYGLLDEDATEPLRDVVLAPGRAALERMRSGGPAAWAEVDGDPVLRAGVLRAAQYDRRVDDLPLLRFLLESENAEENAERTRRYEERWLAAVLVALHGRAADVPLVRSANTMCAPEDPAGVVAWAQEQDAKRYGPDAATESEFTWIDLARRQGRIEHARVALIRMLDDTGPDAERLRALSRTLEDLGDHGQAARAQFNLASLQDTGWDRAAETYALARVQRRKGDLAAAGEALGRARAAVGLRDGAAPDDTVPDWHRRGLGRQITEQHLELVLAAVEAGDQALARETMAHAKVLLKTIARQFRSSLSELSTRARWAVAALPEI
;
A
#
# COMPACT_ATOMS: atom_id res chain seq x y z
N MET A 1 -12.29 14.81 3.86
CA MET A 1 -11.40 14.24 2.83
C MET A 1 -9.96 14.55 3.21
N HIS A 2 -9.02 13.69 2.84
CA HIS A 2 -7.58 13.93 2.99
C HIS A 2 -6.80 13.07 1.99
N LEU A 3 -5.56 13.43 1.70
CA LEU A 3 -4.69 12.63 0.83
C LEU A 3 -4.08 11.46 1.60
N ALA A 4 -3.93 10.31 0.94
CA ALA A 4 -3.31 9.12 1.53
C ALA A 4 -1.85 9.37 1.95
N SER A 5 -1.15 10.24 1.24
CA SER A 5 0.21 10.70 1.57
C SER A 5 0.28 11.57 2.84
N GLY A 6 -0.86 12.08 3.31
CA GLY A 6 -0.94 13.03 4.43
C GLY A 6 -0.65 14.48 4.04
N ALA A 7 -0.38 14.76 2.76
CA ALA A 7 -0.20 16.13 2.26
C ALA A 7 -1.48 16.97 2.44
N SER A 8 -1.29 18.29 2.57
CA SER A 8 -2.40 19.22 2.81
C SER A 8 -3.28 19.41 1.58
N LEU A 9 -4.57 19.66 1.84
CA LEU A 9 -5.64 19.76 0.87
C LEU A 9 -6.66 20.80 1.38
N GLU A 10 -6.86 21.89 0.63
CA GLU A 10 -7.82 22.94 0.98
C GLU A 10 -9.02 22.92 0.01
N PRO A 11 -10.26 22.78 0.50
CA PRO A 11 -11.44 22.92 -0.36
C PRO A 11 -11.62 24.39 -0.78
N VAL A 12 -11.68 24.65 -2.08
CA VAL A 12 -11.74 26.03 -2.63
C VAL A 12 -13.04 26.34 -3.36
N ALA A 13 -13.72 25.33 -3.91
CA ALA A 13 -14.98 25.50 -4.63
C ALA A 13 -15.81 24.21 -4.62
N GLY A 14 -17.11 24.34 -4.83
CA GLY A 14 -18.00 23.21 -5.13
C GLY A 14 -18.67 23.40 -6.50
N ASP A 15 -19.13 22.30 -7.10
CA ASP A 15 -20.00 22.34 -8.27
C ASP A 15 -21.49 22.21 -7.87
N ASP A 16 -22.38 22.34 -8.86
CA ASP A 16 -23.84 22.27 -8.67
C ASP A 16 -24.38 20.83 -8.51
N THR A 17 -23.54 19.83 -8.73
CA THR A 17 -23.83 18.39 -8.53
C THR A 17 -23.38 17.88 -7.16
N GLY A 18 -22.63 18.68 -6.41
CA GLY A 18 -22.11 18.33 -5.08
C GLY A 18 -20.64 17.88 -5.07
N GLY A 19 -19.94 17.95 -6.20
CA GLY A 19 -18.50 17.77 -6.25
C GLY A 19 -17.73 18.94 -5.65
N THR A 20 -16.46 18.72 -5.32
CA THR A 20 -15.59 19.68 -4.64
C THR A 20 -14.24 19.76 -5.32
N TYR A 21 -13.76 20.99 -5.50
CA TYR A 21 -12.40 21.29 -5.94
C TYR A 21 -11.53 21.59 -4.73
N PHE A 22 -10.33 21.03 -4.76
CA PHE A 22 -9.32 21.23 -3.74
C PHE A 22 -8.02 21.74 -4.34
N VAL A 23 -7.31 22.58 -3.60
CA VAL A 23 -5.94 22.97 -3.90
C VAL A 23 -5.00 22.22 -2.97
N CYS A 24 -4.03 21.53 -3.55
CA CYS A 24 -2.96 20.85 -2.84
C CYS A 24 -1.85 21.83 -2.46
N GLU A 25 -0.98 21.44 -1.52
CA GLU A 25 0.11 22.28 -1.01
C GLU A 25 1.06 22.80 -2.11
N ASP A 26 1.24 22.04 -3.20
CA ASP A 26 2.08 22.39 -4.34
C ASP A 26 1.37 23.26 -5.40
N GLY A 27 0.08 23.55 -5.21
CA GLY A 27 -0.74 24.32 -6.15
C GLY A 27 -1.56 23.48 -7.13
N THR A 28 -1.34 22.15 -7.16
CA THR A 28 -2.11 21.21 -7.96
C THR A 28 -3.59 21.26 -7.57
N VAL A 29 -4.49 21.16 -8.54
CA VAL A 29 -5.93 21.17 -8.31
C VAL A 29 -6.51 19.78 -8.50
N LEU A 30 -7.17 19.29 -7.45
CA LEU A 30 -7.86 18.01 -7.43
C LEU A 30 -9.38 18.26 -7.48
N TYR A 31 -10.08 17.52 -8.32
CA TYR A 31 -11.54 17.46 -8.30
C TYR A 31 -12.00 16.14 -7.66
N ALA A 32 -13.06 16.18 -6.85
CA ALA A 32 -13.74 15.02 -6.31
C ALA A 32 -15.25 15.11 -6.56
N SER A 33 -15.82 14.10 -7.21
CA SER A 33 -17.24 14.00 -7.49
C SER A 33 -18.06 13.58 -6.27
N SER A 34 -19.35 13.88 -6.29
CA SER A 34 -20.31 13.35 -5.30
C SER A 34 -20.44 11.83 -5.37
N GLU A 35 -20.20 11.26 -6.55
CA GLU A 35 -20.32 9.82 -6.84
C GLU A 35 -19.12 9.00 -6.35
N GLY A 36 -18.06 9.67 -5.90
CA GLY A 36 -16.92 9.00 -5.29
C GLY A 36 -15.69 8.86 -6.19
N ASP A 37 -15.59 9.63 -7.28
CA ASP A 37 -14.41 9.66 -8.16
C ASP A 37 -13.57 10.91 -7.95
N ALA A 38 -12.26 10.82 -8.07
CA ALA A 38 -11.36 11.95 -7.92
C ALA A 38 -10.20 11.90 -8.92
N GLY A 39 -9.68 13.08 -9.26
CA GLY A 39 -8.58 13.19 -10.20
C GLY A 39 -8.03 14.60 -10.28
N VAL A 40 -6.73 14.69 -10.61
CA VAL A 40 -6.07 15.98 -10.81
C VAL A 40 -6.56 16.58 -12.12
N VAL A 41 -6.99 17.84 -12.06
CA VAL A 41 -7.55 18.59 -13.19
C VAL A 41 -6.62 19.70 -13.70
N GLY A 42 -5.50 19.94 -13.03
CA GLY A 42 -4.43 20.83 -13.49
C GLY A 42 -3.33 21.06 -12.45
N ASP A 43 -2.15 21.49 -12.90
CA ASP A 43 -0.98 21.81 -12.04
C ASP A 43 -1.09 23.13 -11.27
N SER A 44 -2.08 23.94 -11.64
CA SER A 44 -2.32 25.21 -11.00
C SER A 44 -3.79 25.59 -11.12
N VAL A 45 -4.22 26.52 -10.29
CA VAL A 45 -5.57 27.10 -10.39
C VAL A 45 -5.83 27.68 -11.78
N SER A 46 -4.84 28.35 -12.40
CA SER A 46 -4.99 28.90 -13.75
C SER A 46 -5.20 27.82 -14.81
N GLU A 47 -4.45 26.73 -14.72
CA GLU A 47 -4.57 25.59 -15.64
C GLU A 47 -5.90 24.88 -15.46
N ALA A 48 -6.27 24.56 -14.23
CA ALA A 48 -7.54 23.93 -13.91
C ALA A 48 -8.73 24.78 -14.39
N LEU A 49 -8.68 26.10 -14.18
CA LEU A 49 -9.72 27.00 -14.69
C LEU A 49 -9.78 27.01 -16.22
N GLU A 50 -8.66 26.98 -16.93
CA GLU A 50 -8.68 26.93 -18.39
C GLU A 50 -9.32 25.62 -18.89
N VAL A 51 -8.99 24.49 -18.26
CA VAL A 51 -9.58 23.17 -18.53
C VAL A 51 -11.10 23.21 -18.26
N ILE A 52 -11.52 23.61 -17.05
CA ILE A 52 -12.93 23.64 -16.64
C ILE A 52 -13.77 24.60 -17.49
N ILE A 53 -13.20 25.74 -17.90
CA ILE A 53 -13.93 26.74 -18.68
C ILE A 53 -14.12 26.25 -20.12
N ARG A 54 -13.22 25.45 -20.68
CA ARG A 54 -13.20 25.18 -22.14
C ARG A 54 -13.50 23.76 -22.53
N LEU A 55 -13.30 22.80 -21.63
CA LEU A 55 -13.69 21.41 -21.83
C LEU A 55 -14.97 21.13 -21.05
N PRO A 56 -15.85 20.25 -21.55
CA PRO A 56 -16.94 19.72 -20.75
C PRO A 56 -16.38 19.07 -19.49
N PHE A 57 -17.24 18.95 -18.48
CA PHE A 57 -16.87 18.45 -17.17
C PHE A 57 -16.13 17.10 -17.24
N PRO A 58 -15.11 16.84 -16.39
CA PRO A 58 -14.33 15.60 -16.41
C PRO A 58 -15.17 14.30 -16.42
N GLY A 59 -16.31 14.27 -15.70
CA GLY A 59 -17.25 13.14 -15.71
C GLY A 59 -18.06 12.95 -17.01
N HIS A 60 -18.03 13.94 -17.90
CA HIS A 60 -18.64 13.92 -19.24
C HIS A 60 -17.59 13.82 -20.37
N CYS A 61 -16.31 13.66 -20.04
CA CYS A 61 -15.21 13.58 -21.01
C CYS A 61 -15.07 12.20 -21.70
N GLN A 62 -16.05 11.29 -21.59
CA GLN A 62 -15.98 9.95 -22.21
C GLN A 62 -15.76 9.99 -23.74
N GLY A 63 -16.10 11.10 -24.41
CA GLY A 63 -15.86 11.33 -25.84
C GLY A 63 -14.52 12.01 -26.19
N LEU A 64 -13.80 12.58 -25.22
CA LEU A 64 -12.58 13.36 -25.47
C LEU A 64 -11.34 12.48 -25.47
N LEU A 65 -11.16 11.68 -26.51
CA LEU A 65 -9.99 10.81 -26.61
C LEU A 65 -8.69 11.63 -26.81
N PRO A 66 -7.53 11.16 -26.29
CA PRO A 66 -6.26 11.89 -26.35
C PRO A 66 -5.81 12.29 -27.77
N ASP A 67 -6.13 11.44 -28.76
CA ASP A 67 -5.60 11.53 -30.12
C ASP A 67 -6.55 12.28 -31.09
N LEU A 68 -7.62 12.89 -30.59
CA LEU A 68 -8.53 13.68 -31.42
C LEU A 68 -7.85 14.96 -31.94
N ASP A 69 -8.14 15.31 -33.19
CA ASP A 69 -7.74 16.60 -33.73
C ASP A 69 -8.63 17.75 -33.23
N GLU A 70 -8.21 18.99 -33.49
CA GLU A 70 -8.91 20.18 -33.01
C GLU A 70 -10.37 20.25 -33.49
N ALA A 71 -10.66 19.77 -34.71
CA ALA A 71 -12.00 19.82 -35.27
C ALA A 71 -12.93 18.79 -34.62
N ALA A 72 -12.41 17.58 -34.36
CA ALA A 72 -13.12 16.54 -33.65
C ALA A 72 -13.36 16.93 -32.18
N LEU A 73 -12.35 17.45 -31.48
CA LEU A 73 -12.50 17.97 -30.11
C LEU A 73 -13.54 19.09 -30.04
N LEU A 74 -13.51 20.03 -30.98
CA LEU A 74 -14.50 21.11 -31.03
C LEU A 74 -15.92 20.56 -31.23
N ALA A 75 -16.09 19.52 -32.05
CA ALA A 75 -17.39 18.89 -32.28
C ALA A 75 -17.91 18.19 -31.00
N GLU A 76 -17.05 17.45 -30.30
CA GLU A 76 -17.40 16.78 -29.03
C GLU A 76 -17.73 17.79 -27.93
N VAL A 77 -16.90 18.83 -27.75
CA VAL A 77 -17.16 19.91 -26.78
C VAL A 77 -18.49 20.59 -27.11
N SER A 78 -18.73 20.93 -28.38
CA SER A 78 -19.98 21.57 -28.80
C SER A 78 -21.20 20.70 -28.53
N ALA A 79 -21.10 19.39 -28.79
CA ALA A 79 -22.18 18.44 -28.54
C ALA A 79 -22.46 18.29 -27.04
N ALA A 80 -21.43 18.22 -26.20
CA ALA A 80 -21.58 18.14 -24.74
C ALA A 80 -22.22 19.40 -24.14
N ASP A 81 -21.95 20.56 -24.71
CA ASP A 81 -22.50 21.84 -24.25
C ASP A 81 -23.94 22.12 -24.73
N GLU A 82 -24.48 21.34 -25.67
CA GLU A 82 -25.76 21.64 -26.32
C GLU A 82 -26.90 21.72 -25.30
N GLU A 83 -26.97 20.77 -24.36
CA GLU A 83 -27.98 20.78 -23.29
C GLU A 83 -27.86 22.02 -22.40
N ALA A 84 -26.64 22.45 -22.08
CA ALA A 84 -26.41 23.66 -21.29
C ALA A 84 -26.86 24.91 -22.06
N ARG A 85 -26.55 25.01 -23.36
CA ARG A 85 -26.99 26.13 -24.22
C ARG A 85 -28.51 26.20 -24.30
N GLU A 86 -29.19 25.07 -24.42
CA GLU A 86 -30.65 25.01 -24.48
C GLU A 86 -31.32 25.31 -23.13
N SER A 87 -30.74 24.84 -22.03
CA SER A 87 -31.43 24.81 -20.73
C SER A 87 -31.17 26.03 -19.85
N PHE A 88 -29.92 26.45 -19.69
CA PHE A 88 -29.55 27.43 -18.65
C PHE A 88 -28.42 28.41 -19.01
N ALA A 89 -27.69 28.17 -20.09
CA ALA A 89 -26.55 28.98 -20.53
C ALA A 89 -26.59 29.31 -22.04
N PRO A 90 -27.62 30.02 -22.55
CA PRO A 90 -27.73 30.35 -23.98
C PRO A 90 -26.57 31.25 -24.49
N GLU A 91 -25.86 31.91 -23.58
CA GLU A 91 -24.70 32.77 -23.86
C GLU A 91 -23.37 32.13 -23.43
N LEU A 92 -23.31 30.80 -23.29
CA LEU A 92 -22.16 30.05 -22.75
C LEU A 92 -20.82 30.47 -23.38
N ASP A 93 -20.76 30.56 -24.71
CA ASP A 93 -19.51 30.89 -25.42
C ASP A 93 -19.04 32.32 -25.12
N ALA A 94 -19.98 33.28 -25.01
CA ALA A 94 -19.67 34.66 -24.63
C ALA A 94 -19.23 34.77 -23.17
N GLN A 95 -19.84 33.98 -22.27
CA GLN A 95 -19.46 33.92 -20.86
C GLN A 95 -18.07 33.32 -20.66
N ARG A 96 -17.75 32.22 -21.36
CA ARG A 96 -16.42 31.61 -21.37
C ARG A 96 -15.36 32.58 -21.89
N ALA A 97 -15.62 33.27 -23.01
CA ALA A 97 -14.71 34.27 -23.54
C ALA A 97 -14.47 35.44 -22.56
N ALA A 98 -15.53 35.90 -21.88
CA ALA A 98 -15.43 36.93 -20.85
C ALA A 98 -14.60 36.47 -19.64
N LEU A 99 -14.79 35.22 -19.18
CA LEU A 99 -14.02 34.64 -18.07
C LEU A 99 -12.54 34.50 -18.41
N LEU A 100 -12.21 33.92 -19.57
CA LEU A 100 -10.83 33.76 -20.03
C LEU A 100 -10.11 35.11 -20.10
N SER A 101 -10.75 36.10 -20.72
CA SER A 101 -10.21 37.46 -20.85
C SER A 101 -10.07 38.17 -19.50
N GLY A 102 -11.12 38.11 -18.66
CA GLY A 102 -11.15 38.79 -17.36
C GLY A 102 -10.16 38.24 -16.34
N LEU A 103 -9.89 36.93 -16.40
CA LEU A 103 -8.90 36.25 -15.54
C LEU A 103 -7.48 36.27 -16.15
N GLY A 104 -7.32 36.75 -17.37
CA GLY A 104 -6.04 36.77 -18.07
C GLY A 104 -5.48 35.37 -18.36
N LEU A 105 -6.38 34.39 -18.55
CA LEU A 105 -5.99 33.02 -18.87
C LEU A 105 -5.49 32.93 -20.32
N PRO A 106 -4.51 32.05 -20.61
CA PRO A 106 -4.04 31.86 -21.97
C PRO A 106 -5.15 31.25 -22.85
N SER A 107 -4.95 31.33 -24.17
CA SER A 107 -5.87 30.79 -25.17
C SER A 107 -5.21 29.64 -25.90
N ARG A 108 -5.04 28.50 -25.21
CA ARG A 108 -4.45 27.28 -25.78
C ARG A 108 -5.34 26.64 -26.83
N SER A 109 -4.85 25.70 -27.63
CA SER A 109 -5.74 24.90 -28.47
C SER A 109 -6.49 23.86 -27.63
N LEU A 110 -7.61 23.33 -28.12
CA LEU A 110 -8.31 22.23 -27.43
C LEU A 110 -7.45 20.98 -27.37
N VAL A 111 -6.64 20.71 -28.40
CA VAL A 111 -5.66 19.60 -28.39
C VAL A 111 -4.67 19.74 -27.22
N GLU A 112 -4.14 20.94 -26.99
CA GLU A 112 -3.19 21.18 -25.89
C GLU A 112 -3.89 20.97 -24.54
N LEU A 113 -5.10 21.51 -24.35
CA LEU A 113 -5.86 21.34 -23.11
C LEU A 113 -6.25 19.89 -22.85
N ASN A 114 -6.66 19.15 -23.88
CA ASN A 114 -6.99 17.74 -23.75
C ASN A 114 -5.76 16.92 -23.34
N ALA A 115 -4.61 17.17 -23.97
CA ALA A 115 -3.36 16.52 -23.61
C ALA A 115 -2.93 16.84 -22.17
N MET A 116 -3.10 18.10 -21.73
CA MET A 116 -2.84 18.53 -20.36
C MET A 116 -3.77 17.85 -19.36
N MET A 117 -5.07 17.77 -19.64
CA MET A 117 -6.05 17.09 -18.81
C MET A 117 -5.71 15.61 -18.60
N HIS A 118 -5.42 14.86 -19.66
CA HIS A 118 -5.00 13.45 -19.51
C HIS A 118 -3.64 13.31 -18.82
N ALA A 119 -2.71 14.25 -19.03
CA ALA A 119 -1.43 14.26 -18.31
C ALA A 119 -1.61 14.56 -16.81
N ALA A 120 -2.58 15.41 -16.46
CA ALA A 120 -3.00 15.66 -15.09
C ALA A 120 -3.64 14.42 -14.47
N ALA A 121 -4.60 13.80 -15.16
CA ALA A 121 -5.27 12.58 -14.71
C ALA A 121 -4.29 11.44 -14.39
N ARG A 122 -3.30 11.20 -15.27
CA ARG A 122 -2.23 10.20 -15.07
C ARG A 122 -1.33 10.44 -13.85
N ARG A 123 -1.32 11.64 -13.30
CA ARG A 123 -0.54 11.97 -12.10
C ARG A 123 -1.34 11.86 -10.81
N THR A 124 -2.65 11.62 -10.89
CA THR A 124 -3.51 11.48 -9.71
C THR A 124 -2.95 10.45 -8.74
N GLU A 125 -2.59 9.27 -9.26
CA GLU A 125 -1.90 8.27 -8.47
C GLU A 125 -0.41 8.24 -8.83
N PRO A 126 0.48 8.09 -7.82
CA PRO A 126 0.16 7.73 -6.43
C PRO A 126 -0.07 8.93 -5.48
N ASP A 127 0.29 10.15 -5.86
CA ASP A 127 0.55 11.23 -4.89
C ASP A 127 -0.73 11.93 -4.40
N TYR A 128 -1.81 11.87 -5.17
CA TYR A 128 -3.09 12.55 -4.91
C TYR A 128 -4.26 11.60 -4.67
N LEU A 129 -3.98 10.38 -4.18
CA LEU A 129 -5.03 9.45 -3.79
C LEU A 129 -5.91 10.05 -2.67
N LEU A 130 -7.14 10.41 -3.03
CA LEU A 130 -8.10 11.01 -2.11
C LEU A 130 -8.83 9.96 -1.28
N LEU A 131 -8.84 10.15 0.04
CA LEU A 131 -9.51 9.27 0.98
C LEU A 131 -10.71 9.96 1.64
N ASN A 132 -11.79 9.19 1.77
CA ASN A 132 -12.89 9.55 2.67
C ASN A 132 -12.38 9.57 4.11
N SER A 133 -12.54 10.67 4.83
CA SER A 133 -11.99 10.79 6.20
C SER A 133 -12.69 9.89 7.23
N ALA A 134 -13.94 9.48 6.99
CA ALA A 134 -14.69 8.62 7.88
C ALA A 134 -14.44 7.14 7.60
N GLU A 135 -14.51 6.75 6.32
CA GLU A 135 -14.44 5.34 5.90
C GLU A 135 -13.01 4.90 5.53
N LEU A 136 -12.14 5.85 5.24
CA LEU A 136 -10.79 5.66 4.71
C LEU A 136 -10.75 4.90 3.37
N CYS A 137 -11.88 4.77 2.68
CA CYS A 137 -11.94 4.26 1.31
C CYS A 137 -11.39 5.29 0.33
N ALA A 138 -10.71 4.81 -0.70
CA ALA A 138 -10.25 5.66 -1.77
C ALA A 138 -11.39 6.03 -2.70
N TYR A 139 -11.35 7.26 -3.19
CA TYR A 139 -12.16 7.67 -4.32
C TYR A 139 -11.73 6.91 -5.58
N GLY A 140 -12.66 6.55 -6.47
CA GLY A 140 -12.37 6.05 -7.81
C GLY A 140 -11.56 7.06 -8.63
N LEU A 141 -11.02 6.65 -9.77
CA LEU A 141 -10.28 7.56 -10.65
C LEU A 141 -11.23 8.16 -11.67
N LEU A 142 -11.11 9.46 -11.91
CA LEU A 142 -11.87 10.12 -12.98
C LEU A 142 -11.52 9.56 -14.38
N ASP A 143 -10.31 9.05 -14.56
CA ASP A 143 -9.83 8.39 -15.78
C ASP A 143 -9.18 7.06 -15.38
N GLU A 144 -9.94 5.96 -15.47
CA GLU A 144 -9.46 4.62 -15.08
C GLU A 144 -8.29 4.15 -15.95
N ASP A 145 -8.26 4.56 -17.22
CA ASP A 145 -7.20 4.21 -18.18
C ASP A 145 -5.89 4.97 -17.91
N ALA A 146 -5.90 5.94 -16.99
CA ALA A 146 -4.74 6.75 -16.66
C ALA A 146 -3.71 6.05 -15.75
N THR A 147 -4.01 4.86 -15.22
CA THR A 147 -3.10 4.17 -14.30
C THR A 147 -2.14 3.20 -14.99
N GLU A 148 -0.86 3.34 -14.69
CA GLU A 148 0.14 2.30 -15.00
C GLU A 148 0.07 1.20 -13.92
N PRO A 149 -0.05 -0.08 -14.30
CA PRO A 149 -0.03 -1.17 -13.33
C PRO A 149 1.25 -1.15 -12.49
N LEU A 150 1.14 -1.36 -11.17
CA LEU A 150 2.29 -1.31 -10.26
C LEU A 150 3.47 -2.17 -10.72
N ARG A 151 3.19 -3.36 -11.27
CA ARG A 151 4.19 -4.29 -11.83
C ARG A 151 5.08 -3.62 -12.87
N ASP A 152 4.51 -2.78 -13.74
CA ASP A 152 5.24 -2.16 -14.84
C ASP A 152 6.13 -1.03 -14.32
N VAL A 153 5.61 -0.23 -13.38
CA VAL A 153 6.37 0.78 -12.63
C VAL A 153 7.59 0.18 -11.95
N VAL A 154 7.44 -0.93 -11.22
CA VAL A 154 8.54 -1.53 -10.43
C VAL A 154 9.50 -2.37 -11.28
N LEU A 155 9.05 -2.91 -12.42
CA LEU A 155 9.90 -3.66 -13.33
C LEU A 155 10.71 -2.75 -14.26
N ALA A 156 10.25 -1.54 -14.56
CA ALA A 156 10.91 -0.64 -15.50
C ALA A 156 12.41 -0.39 -15.19
N PRO A 157 12.84 -0.09 -13.94
CA PRO A 157 14.26 0.05 -13.62
C PRO A 157 15.07 -1.23 -13.87
N GLY A 158 14.49 -2.39 -13.52
CA GLY A 158 15.10 -3.71 -13.71
C GLY A 158 15.25 -4.07 -15.19
N ARG A 159 14.23 -3.80 -16.01
CA ARG A 159 14.28 -3.98 -17.47
C ARG A 159 15.36 -3.10 -18.10
N ALA A 160 15.43 -1.83 -17.70
CA ALA A 160 16.44 -0.91 -18.20
C ALA A 160 17.86 -1.36 -17.81
N ALA A 161 18.07 -1.81 -16.58
CA ALA A 161 19.36 -2.33 -16.11
C ALA A 161 19.74 -3.64 -16.80
N LEU A 162 18.79 -4.55 -17.02
CA LEU A 162 19.01 -5.79 -17.77
C LEU A 162 19.47 -5.53 -19.21
N GLU A 163 18.84 -4.58 -19.91
CA GLU A 163 19.29 -4.17 -21.26
C GLU A 163 20.68 -3.52 -21.25
N ARG A 164 21.01 -2.72 -20.20
CA ARG A 164 22.38 -2.20 -20.02
C ARG A 164 23.39 -3.32 -19.77
N MET A 165 23.05 -4.35 -19.00
CA MET A 165 23.95 -5.48 -18.78
C MET A 165 24.18 -6.31 -20.06
N ARG A 166 23.16 -6.43 -20.92
CA ARG A 166 23.24 -7.14 -22.21
C ARG A 166 24.10 -6.42 -23.24
N SER A 167 23.95 -5.10 -23.32
CA SER A 167 24.66 -4.25 -24.29
C SER A 167 26.01 -3.74 -23.79
N GLY A 168 26.19 -3.73 -22.46
CA GLY A 168 27.35 -3.19 -21.78
C GLY A 168 28.42 -4.21 -21.43
N GLY A 169 29.43 -3.75 -20.69
CA GLY A 169 30.54 -4.56 -20.19
C GLY A 169 30.51 -4.71 -18.65
N PRO A 170 31.64 -5.14 -18.04
CA PRO A 170 31.74 -5.42 -16.60
C PRO A 170 31.28 -4.28 -15.67
N ALA A 171 31.35 -3.02 -16.11
CA ALA A 171 30.88 -1.88 -15.33
C ALA A 171 29.35 -1.91 -15.08
N ALA A 172 28.56 -2.29 -16.09
CA ALA A 172 27.11 -2.42 -15.95
C ALA A 172 26.73 -3.58 -15.01
N TRP A 173 27.57 -4.61 -14.97
CA TRP A 173 27.36 -5.76 -14.09
C TRP A 173 27.73 -5.41 -12.65
N ALA A 174 28.81 -4.66 -12.43
CA ALA A 174 29.22 -4.16 -11.12
C ALA A 174 28.21 -3.18 -10.50
N GLU A 175 27.54 -2.35 -11.32
CA GLU A 175 26.44 -1.49 -10.86
C GLU A 175 25.31 -2.31 -10.22
N VAL A 176 24.85 -3.36 -10.90
CA VAL A 176 23.77 -4.24 -10.43
C VAL A 176 24.22 -5.09 -9.24
N ASP A 177 25.49 -5.52 -9.20
CA ASP A 177 26.03 -6.26 -8.07
C ASP A 177 26.10 -5.42 -6.78
N GLY A 178 26.44 -4.14 -6.91
CA GLY A 178 26.51 -3.20 -5.78
C GLY A 178 25.15 -2.84 -5.17
N ASP A 179 24.04 -3.08 -5.88
CA ASP A 179 22.69 -2.70 -5.45
C ASP A 179 21.75 -3.92 -5.39
N PRO A 180 21.42 -4.43 -4.17
CA PRO A 180 20.53 -5.59 -4.03
C PRO A 180 19.10 -5.33 -4.51
N VAL A 181 18.63 -4.09 -4.49
CA VAL A 181 17.28 -3.73 -4.95
C VAL A 181 17.23 -3.76 -6.47
N LEU A 182 18.22 -3.14 -7.12
CA LEU A 182 18.34 -3.18 -8.57
C LEU A 182 18.52 -4.62 -9.07
N ARG A 183 19.31 -5.43 -8.36
CA ARG A 183 19.51 -6.85 -8.67
C ARG A 183 18.23 -7.66 -8.59
N ALA A 184 17.41 -7.46 -7.55
CA ALA A 184 16.09 -8.08 -7.45
C ALA A 184 15.21 -7.70 -8.66
N GLY A 185 15.21 -6.42 -9.05
CA GLY A 185 14.51 -5.94 -10.24
C GLY A 185 15.00 -6.57 -11.54
N VAL A 186 16.32 -6.73 -11.71
CA VAL A 186 16.91 -7.40 -12.90
C VAL A 186 16.54 -8.88 -12.95
N LEU A 187 16.59 -9.60 -11.82
CA LEU A 187 16.19 -11.01 -11.76
C LEU A 187 14.71 -11.19 -12.12
N ARG A 188 13.82 -10.33 -11.60
CA ARG A 188 12.41 -10.32 -11.96
C ARG A 188 12.21 -9.95 -13.43
N ALA A 189 12.92 -8.96 -13.97
CA ALA A 189 12.84 -8.64 -15.40
C ALA A 189 13.27 -9.83 -16.30
N ALA A 190 14.36 -10.51 -15.94
CA ALA A 190 14.86 -11.67 -16.65
C ALA A 190 13.91 -12.88 -16.55
N GLN A 191 13.23 -13.04 -15.40
CA GLN A 191 12.18 -14.04 -15.20
C GLN A 191 11.04 -13.92 -16.23
N TYR A 192 10.67 -12.72 -16.68
CA TYR A 192 9.58 -12.58 -17.65
C TYR A 192 10.07 -12.50 -19.10
N ASP A 193 11.30 -12.02 -19.35
CA ASP A 193 11.85 -11.91 -20.71
C ASP A 193 12.44 -13.23 -21.24
N ARG A 194 12.99 -14.09 -20.36
CA ARG A 194 13.44 -15.47 -20.67
C ARG A 194 14.36 -15.61 -21.89
N ARG A 195 15.30 -14.68 -22.10
CA ARG A 195 16.24 -14.80 -23.23
C ARG A 195 17.28 -15.89 -22.96
N VAL A 196 17.46 -16.79 -23.94
CA VAL A 196 18.40 -17.92 -23.84
C VAL A 196 19.85 -17.45 -23.66
N ASP A 197 20.20 -16.30 -24.23
CA ASP A 197 21.53 -15.72 -24.19
C ASP A 197 21.89 -15.06 -22.85
N ASP A 198 20.93 -14.94 -21.92
CA ASP A 198 21.17 -14.34 -20.60
C ASP A 198 21.91 -15.27 -19.64
N LEU A 199 22.17 -16.54 -19.99
CA LEU A 199 22.80 -17.50 -19.07
C LEU A 199 24.11 -17.00 -18.40
N PRO A 200 25.06 -16.36 -19.11
CA PRO A 200 26.26 -15.81 -18.46
C PRO A 200 25.93 -14.74 -17.40
N LEU A 201 24.92 -13.90 -17.67
CA LEU A 201 24.45 -12.88 -16.74
C LEU A 201 23.74 -13.52 -15.54
N LEU A 202 22.87 -14.51 -15.77
CA LEU A 202 22.16 -15.21 -14.70
C LEU A 202 23.11 -15.94 -13.76
N ARG A 203 24.20 -16.52 -14.29
CA ARG A 203 25.28 -17.11 -13.47
C ARG A 203 25.93 -16.06 -12.58
N PHE A 204 26.29 -14.91 -13.16
CA PHE A 204 26.87 -13.80 -12.41
C PHE A 204 25.94 -13.35 -11.27
N LEU A 205 24.64 -13.15 -11.53
CA LEU A 205 23.68 -12.76 -10.50
C LEU A 205 23.53 -13.82 -9.40
N LEU A 206 23.55 -15.11 -9.76
CA LEU A 206 23.50 -16.19 -8.79
C LEU A 206 24.77 -16.28 -7.93
N GLU A 207 25.94 -16.04 -8.52
CA GLU A 207 27.20 -15.95 -7.78
C GLU A 207 27.18 -14.78 -6.79
N SER A 208 26.71 -13.60 -7.22
CA SER A 208 26.50 -12.44 -6.37
C SER A 208 25.56 -12.73 -5.19
N GLU A 209 24.46 -13.44 -5.43
CA GLU A 209 23.52 -13.85 -4.36
C GLU A 209 24.09 -14.91 -3.41
N ASN A 210 25.07 -15.70 -3.86
CA ASN A 210 25.73 -16.71 -3.05
C ASN A 210 26.90 -16.17 -2.22
N ALA A 211 27.46 -15.01 -2.57
CA ALA A 211 28.57 -14.40 -1.84
C ALA A 211 28.21 -14.17 -0.36
N GLU A 212 29.09 -14.53 0.58
CA GLU A 212 28.78 -14.55 2.03
C GLU A 212 28.23 -13.23 2.58
N GLU A 213 28.76 -12.09 2.10
CA GLU A 213 28.29 -10.75 2.46
C GLU A 213 26.83 -10.51 2.06
N ASN A 214 26.42 -11.05 0.92
CA ASN A 214 25.05 -10.99 0.44
C ASN A 214 24.21 -12.09 1.07
N ALA A 215 24.73 -13.29 1.28
CA ALA A 215 23.99 -14.44 1.78
C ALA A 215 23.39 -14.22 3.18
N GLU A 216 23.97 -13.40 4.05
CA GLU A 216 23.37 -13.04 5.34
C GLU A 216 22.25 -12.01 5.19
N ARG A 217 22.38 -11.10 4.21
CA ARG A 217 21.37 -10.08 3.85
C ARG A 217 20.21 -10.67 3.05
N THR A 218 20.48 -11.65 2.18
CA THR A 218 19.55 -12.31 1.24
C THR A 218 19.09 -13.69 1.73
N ARG A 219 19.55 -14.15 2.91
CA ARG A 219 19.21 -15.47 3.51
C ARG A 219 17.71 -15.74 3.66
N ARG A 220 16.89 -14.69 3.59
CA ARG A 220 15.42 -14.71 3.72
C ARG A 220 14.68 -14.33 2.44
N TYR A 221 15.39 -14.13 1.34
CA TYR A 221 14.90 -13.45 0.15
C TYR A 221 14.76 -14.43 -1.03
N GLU A 222 13.64 -14.35 -1.74
CA GLU A 222 13.26 -15.25 -2.83
C GLU A 222 14.19 -15.15 -4.06
N GLU A 223 14.96 -14.08 -4.17
CA GLU A 223 15.79 -13.71 -5.31
C GLU A 223 16.92 -14.72 -5.55
N ARG A 224 17.55 -15.21 -4.48
CA ARG A 224 18.56 -16.27 -4.57
C ARG A 224 17.96 -17.57 -5.14
N TRP A 225 16.74 -17.90 -4.73
CA TRP A 225 16.02 -19.06 -5.22
C TRP A 225 15.59 -18.87 -6.68
N LEU A 226 15.07 -17.69 -7.02
CA LEU A 226 14.72 -17.32 -8.38
C LEU A 226 15.93 -17.42 -9.31
N ALA A 227 17.07 -16.83 -8.95
CA ALA A 227 18.31 -16.90 -9.74
C ALA A 227 18.76 -18.35 -9.97
N ALA A 228 18.70 -19.20 -8.92
CA ALA A 228 19.02 -20.61 -9.02
C ALA A 228 18.08 -21.37 -9.98
N VAL A 229 16.78 -21.10 -9.92
CA VAL A 229 15.79 -21.67 -10.84
C VAL A 229 16.06 -21.21 -12.27
N LEU A 230 16.27 -19.91 -12.50
CA LEU A 230 16.52 -19.35 -13.84
C LEU A 230 17.78 -19.97 -14.48
N VAL A 231 18.89 -20.08 -13.75
CA VAL A 231 20.11 -20.74 -14.24
C VAL A 231 19.86 -22.22 -14.54
N ALA A 232 19.19 -22.93 -13.62
CA ALA A 232 18.95 -24.36 -13.74
C ALA A 232 18.07 -24.73 -14.95
N LEU A 233 17.15 -23.85 -15.37
CA LEU A 233 16.30 -24.08 -16.55
C LEU A 233 17.08 -24.18 -17.87
N HIS A 234 18.32 -23.66 -17.95
CA HIS A 234 19.16 -23.83 -19.14
C HIS A 234 19.81 -25.22 -19.23
N GLY A 235 19.73 -26.04 -18.17
CA GLY A 235 20.13 -27.45 -18.17
C GLY A 235 21.58 -27.75 -18.48
N ARG A 236 22.50 -26.84 -18.14
CA ARG A 236 23.94 -27.08 -18.31
C ARG A 236 24.50 -27.83 -17.09
N ALA A 237 25.12 -28.98 -17.33
CA ALA A 237 25.75 -29.78 -16.27
C ALA A 237 26.81 -29.01 -15.46
N ALA A 238 27.49 -28.04 -16.09
CA ALA A 238 28.48 -27.19 -15.42
C ALA A 238 27.88 -26.28 -14.32
N ASP A 239 26.56 -26.05 -14.32
CA ASP A 239 25.90 -25.12 -13.40
C ASP A 239 25.38 -25.81 -12.13
N VAL A 240 25.40 -27.15 -12.09
CA VAL A 240 24.93 -27.94 -10.95
C VAL A 240 25.59 -27.51 -9.63
N PRO A 241 26.93 -27.34 -9.54
CA PRO A 241 27.55 -26.90 -8.28
C PRO A 241 27.09 -25.51 -7.84
N LEU A 242 26.92 -24.58 -8.79
CA LEU A 242 26.49 -23.21 -8.51
C LEU A 242 25.04 -23.19 -8.00
N VAL A 243 24.13 -23.91 -8.65
CA VAL A 243 22.73 -24.05 -8.20
C VAL A 243 22.66 -24.70 -6.82
N ARG A 244 23.47 -25.73 -6.55
CA ARG A 244 23.51 -26.39 -5.25
C ARG A 244 24.03 -25.50 -4.13
N SER A 245 24.95 -24.57 -4.43
CA SER A 245 25.44 -23.62 -3.44
C SER A 245 24.33 -22.67 -2.96
N ALA A 246 23.34 -22.39 -3.80
CA ALA A 246 22.16 -21.60 -3.42
C ALA A 246 21.13 -22.36 -2.59
N ASN A 247 21.08 -23.68 -2.72
CA ASN A 247 20.09 -24.51 -2.04
C ASN A 247 20.66 -25.88 -1.64
N THR A 248 21.52 -25.87 -0.61
CA THR A 248 22.26 -27.08 -0.17
C THR A 248 21.37 -28.19 0.37
N MET A 249 20.10 -27.92 0.69
CA MET A 249 19.19 -28.91 1.28
C MET A 249 18.25 -29.59 0.28
N CYS A 250 17.96 -28.99 -0.89
CA CYS A 250 16.89 -29.47 -1.78
C CYS A 250 17.26 -29.60 -3.26
N ALA A 251 18.42 -29.11 -3.71
CA ALA A 251 18.82 -29.22 -5.11
C ALA A 251 19.38 -30.63 -5.43
N PRO A 252 18.90 -31.32 -6.49
CA PRO A 252 19.40 -32.63 -6.90
C PRO A 252 20.89 -32.62 -7.29
N GLU A 253 21.52 -33.81 -7.29
CA GLU A 253 22.96 -33.95 -7.54
C GLU A 253 23.32 -34.08 -9.01
N ASP A 254 22.39 -34.55 -9.83
CA ASP A 254 22.59 -34.78 -11.25
C ASP A 254 21.94 -33.67 -12.10
N PRO A 255 22.46 -33.41 -13.32
CA PRO A 255 21.93 -32.34 -14.18
C PRO A 255 20.46 -32.49 -14.53
N ALA A 256 19.96 -33.72 -14.73
CA ALA A 256 18.56 -33.93 -15.12
C ALA A 256 17.62 -33.67 -13.94
N GLY A 257 18.01 -34.08 -12.74
CA GLY A 257 17.33 -33.75 -11.50
C GLY A 257 17.25 -32.24 -11.26
N VAL A 258 18.35 -31.51 -11.45
CA VAL A 258 18.36 -30.03 -11.27
C VAL A 258 17.39 -29.34 -12.22
N VAL A 259 17.33 -29.76 -13.48
CA VAL A 259 16.36 -29.21 -14.46
C VAL A 259 14.93 -29.52 -14.04
N ALA A 260 14.64 -30.77 -13.65
CA ALA A 260 13.30 -31.17 -13.23
C ALA A 260 12.84 -30.40 -11.98
N TRP A 261 13.73 -30.22 -11.00
CA TRP A 261 13.49 -29.38 -9.84
C TRP A 261 13.17 -27.95 -10.24
N ALA A 262 13.97 -27.36 -11.13
CA ALA A 262 13.78 -25.99 -11.58
C ALA A 262 12.44 -25.80 -12.30
N GLN A 263 12.06 -26.74 -13.19
CA GLN A 263 10.77 -26.73 -13.87
C GLN A 263 9.60 -26.83 -12.88
N GLU A 264 9.72 -27.64 -11.84
CA GLU A 264 8.70 -27.75 -10.79
C GLU A 264 8.58 -26.45 -10.00
N GLN A 265 9.70 -25.84 -9.59
CA GLN A 265 9.67 -24.56 -8.87
C GLN A 265 9.14 -23.42 -9.75
N ASP A 266 9.57 -23.38 -11.01
CA ASP A 266 9.12 -22.39 -11.97
C ASP A 266 7.61 -22.47 -12.16
N ALA A 267 7.06 -23.67 -12.36
CA ALA A 267 5.62 -23.88 -12.50
C ALA A 267 4.82 -23.54 -11.23
N LYS A 268 5.42 -23.72 -10.04
CA LYS A 268 4.73 -23.52 -8.76
C LYS A 268 4.79 -22.09 -8.22
N ARG A 269 5.85 -21.35 -8.52
CA ARG A 269 6.17 -20.10 -7.81
C ARG A 269 6.53 -18.92 -8.70
N TYR A 270 7.24 -19.15 -9.80
CA TYR A 270 7.84 -18.05 -10.55
C TYR A 270 7.12 -17.82 -11.87
N GLY A 271 7.00 -18.84 -12.72
CA GLY A 271 6.31 -18.75 -14.00
C GLY A 271 6.87 -17.66 -14.95
N PRO A 272 6.33 -17.59 -16.17
CA PRO A 272 6.73 -16.58 -17.15
C PRO A 272 5.77 -15.40 -17.24
N ASP A 273 4.63 -15.42 -16.54
CA ASP A 273 3.60 -14.39 -16.64
C ASP A 273 3.56 -13.48 -15.41
N ALA A 274 3.94 -12.21 -15.61
CA ALA A 274 3.94 -11.19 -14.56
C ALA A 274 2.55 -10.87 -14.03
N ALA A 275 1.48 -11.10 -14.81
CA ALA A 275 0.11 -10.85 -14.37
C ALA A 275 -0.40 -11.88 -13.33
N THR A 276 0.23 -13.05 -13.27
CA THR A 276 -0.11 -14.10 -12.28
C THR A 276 0.65 -13.96 -10.95
N GLU A 277 1.65 -13.10 -10.91
CA GLU A 277 2.45 -12.84 -9.72
C GLU A 277 1.60 -12.11 -8.66
N SER A 278 1.84 -12.41 -7.39
CA SER A 278 1.09 -11.77 -6.30
C SER A 278 1.32 -10.27 -6.30
N GLU A 279 0.27 -9.48 -6.13
CA GLU A 279 0.38 -8.02 -5.92
C GLU A 279 1.30 -7.67 -4.75
N PHE A 280 1.33 -8.49 -3.70
CA PHE A 280 2.23 -8.32 -2.57
C PHE A 280 3.71 -8.40 -2.97
N THR A 281 4.06 -9.19 -3.99
CA THR A 281 5.42 -9.24 -4.56
C THR A 281 5.80 -7.88 -5.15
N TRP A 282 4.88 -7.25 -5.90
CA TRP A 282 5.11 -5.93 -6.50
C TRP A 282 5.16 -4.81 -5.46
N ILE A 283 4.31 -4.88 -4.43
CA ILE A 283 4.29 -3.95 -3.31
C ILE A 283 5.61 -4.00 -2.53
N ASP A 284 6.13 -5.20 -2.25
CA ASP A 284 7.40 -5.33 -1.55
C ASP A 284 8.57 -4.82 -2.40
N LEU A 285 8.57 -5.09 -3.71
CA LEU A 285 9.58 -4.54 -4.63
C LEU A 285 9.50 -3.00 -4.70
N ALA A 286 8.30 -2.43 -4.78
CA ALA A 286 8.07 -0.97 -4.73
C ALA A 286 8.66 -0.38 -3.45
N ARG A 287 8.38 -0.98 -2.29
CA ARG A 287 8.91 -0.55 -0.99
C ARG A 287 10.44 -0.58 -0.97
N ARG A 288 11.06 -1.65 -1.45
CA ARG A 288 12.53 -1.77 -1.52
C ARG A 288 13.14 -0.71 -2.45
N GLN A 289 12.45 -0.32 -3.52
CA GLN A 289 12.84 0.77 -4.42
C GLN A 289 12.57 2.17 -3.86
N GLY A 290 12.02 2.30 -2.65
CA GLY A 290 11.65 3.59 -2.06
C GLY A 290 10.38 4.21 -2.66
N ARG A 291 9.62 3.46 -3.47
CA ARG A 291 8.36 3.90 -4.09
C ARG A 291 7.19 3.68 -3.11
N ILE A 292 7.27 4.33 -1.95
CA ILE A 292 6.36 4.11 -0.83
C ILE A 292 4.91 4.45 -1.19
N GLU A 293 4.67 5.56 -1.88
CA GLU A 293 3.30 5.96 -2.22
C GLU A 293 2.66 5.03 -3.25
N HIS A 294 3.43 4.48 -4.21
CA HIS A 294 2.94 3.44 -5.12
C HIS A 294 2.52 2.17 -4.36
N ALA A 295 3.34 1.74 -3.39
CA ALA A 295 3.02 0.61 -2.53
C ALA A 295 1.76 0.88 -1.68
N ARG A 296 1.62 2.12 -1.16
CA ARG A 296 0.48 2.53 -0.35
C ARG A 296 -0.81 2.50 -1.17
N VAL A 297 -0.83 3.13 -2.34
CA VAL A 297 -1.99 3.17 -3.23
C VAL A 297 -2.45 1.75 -3.56
N ALA A 298 -1.52 0.87 -4.00
CA ALA A 298 -1.85 -0.51 -4.32
C ALA A 298 -2.47 -1.25 -3.12
N LEU A 299 -1.93 -1.10 -1.91
CA LEU A 299 -2.49 -1.72 -0.71
C LEU A 299 -3.88 -1.17 -0.34
N ILE A 300 -4.12 0.13 -0.53
CA ILE A 300 -5.42 0.75 -0.25
C ILE A 300 -6.46 0.25 -1.25
N ARG A 301 -6.15 0.26 -2.54
CA ARG A 301 -7.02 -0.27 -3.60
C ARG A 301 -7.35 -1.75 -3.35
N MET A 302 -6.33 -2.56 -3.08
CA MET A 302 -6.52 -3.95 -2.70
C MET A 302 -7.43 -4.11 -1.47
N LEU A 303 -7.30 -3.26 -0.46
CA LEU A 303 -8.13 -3.31 0.74
C LEU A 303 -9.59 -2.95 0.45
N ASP A 304 -9.83 -1.96 -0.41
CA ASP A 304 -11.17 -1.58 -0.86
C ASP A 304 -11.85 -2.76 -1.59
N ASP A 305 -11.09 -3.55 -2.36
CA ASP A 305 -11.61 -4.68 -3.15
C ASP A 305 -11.66 -6.04 -2.42
N THR A 306 -11.01 -6.18 -1.26
CA THR A 306 -10.76 -7.50 -0.63
C THR A 306 -12.02 -8.22 -0.13
N GLY A 307 -13.09 -7.49 0.22
CA GLY A 307 -14.29 -8.10 0.82
C GLY A 307 -13.99 -8.86 2.12
N PRO A 308 -14.82 -9.85 2.51
CA PRO A 308 -14.69 -10.58 3.77
C PRO A 308 -13.66 -11.75 3.71
N ASP A 309 -12.43 -11.49 3.27
CA ASP A 309 -11.34 -12.47 3.24
C ASP A 309 -10.38 -12.28 4.44
N ALA A 310 -10.48 -13.18 5.44
CA ALA A 310 -9.69 -13.08 6.66
C ALA A 310 -8.16 -13.28 6.44
N GLU A 311 -7.75 -14.07 5.46
CA GLU A 311 -6.31 -14.27 5.19
C GLU A 311 -5.73 -13.02 4.53
N ARG A 312 -6.42 -12.52 3.50
CA ARG A 312 -6.00 -11.33 2.77
C ARG A 312 -6.04 -10.08 3.64
N LEU A 313 -7.09 -9.88 4.45
CA LEU A 313 -7.15 -8.76 5.40
C LEU A 313 -6.02 -8.80 6.44
N ARG A 314 -5.61 -9.99 6.88
CA ARG A 314 -4.48 -10.15 7.80
C ARG A 314 -3.15 -9.79 7.14
N ALA A 315 -2.95 -10.19 5.88
CA ALA A 315 -1.78 -9.80 5.10
C ALA A 315 -1.74 -8.28 4.85
N LEU A 316 -2.87 -7.67 4.47
CA LEU A 316 -3.00 -6.24 4.25
C LEU A 316 -2.70 -5.44 5.53
N SER A 317 -3.33 -5.80 6.66
CA SER A 317 -3.10 -5.17 7.96
C SER A 317 -1.61 -5.11 8.32
N ARG A 318 -0.90 -6.23 8.18
CA ARG A 318 0.54 -6.30 8.46
C ARG A 318 1.36 -5.47 7.49
N THR A 319 1.06 -5.56 6.19
CA THR A 319 1.86 -4.89 5.16
C THR A 319 1.68 -3.37 5.22
N LEU A 320 0.45 -2.89 5.43
CA LEU A 320 0.16 -1.47 5.68
C LEU A 320 0.84 -0.97 6.96
N GLU A 321 0.83 -1.79 8.02
CA GLU A 321 1.52 -1.43 9.25
C GLU A 321 3.05 -1.35 9.08
N ASP A 322 3.65 -2.29 8.35
CA ASP A 322 5.08 -2.29 8.01
C ASP A 322 5.45 -1.09 7.11
N LEU A 323 4.51 -0.59 6.31
CA LEU A 323 4.64 0.64 5.52
C LEU A 323 4.49 1.91 6.38
N GLY A 324 4.00 1.79 7.62
CA GLY A 324 3.71 2.91 8.51
C GLY A 324 2.31 3.51 8.35
N ASP A 325 1.46 2.94 7.50
CA ASP A 325 0.06 3.38 7.33
C ASP A 325 -0.84 2.77 8.42
N HIS A 326 -0.74 3.32 9.62
CA HIS A 326 -1.49 2.83 10.78
C HIS A 326 -3.00 3.09 10.66
N GLY A 327 -3.43 4.07 9.87
CA GLY A 327 -4.85 4.33 9.60
C GLY A 327 -5.49 3.19 8.81
N GLN A 328 -4.88 2.85 7.68
CA GLN A 328 -5.36 1.78 6.80
C GLN A 328 -5.14 0.39 7.41
N ALA A 329 -4.02 0.18 8.12
CA ALA A 329 -3.79 -1.05 8.86
C ALA A 329 -4.88 -1.27 9.93
N ALA A 330 -5.30 -0.21 10.63
CA ALA A 330 -6.38 -0.30 11.61
C ALA A 330 -7.73 -0.65 10.95
N ARG A 331 -8.01 -0.10 9.76
CA ARG A 331 -9.20 -0.46 8.96
C ARG A 331 -9.19 -1.94 8.58
N ALA A 332 -8.12 -2.44 7.99
CA ALA A 332 -7.97 -3.85 7.63
C ALA A 332 -8.13 -4.77 8.86
N GLN A 333 -7.50 -4.40 9.97
CA GLN A 333 -7.55 -5.17 11.22
C GLN A 333 -8.93 -5.16 11.87
N PHE A 334 -9.68 -4.05 11.75
CA PHE A 334 -11.06 -3.95 12.23
C PHE A 334 -11.99 -4.86 11.42
N ASN A 335 -11.88 -4.84 10.10
CA ASN A 335 -12.63 -5.73 9.21
C ASN A 335 -12.32 -7.19 9.54
N LEU A 336 -11.04 -7.54 9.67
CA LEU A 336 -10.61 -8.89 10.06
C LEU A 336 -11.19 -9.35 11.40
N ALA A 337 -11.11 -8.52 12.43
CA ALA A 337 -11.62 -8.84 13.76
C ALA A 337 -13.14 -9.10 13.77
N SER A 338 -13.87 -8.44 12.86
CA SER A 338 -15.33 -8.57 12.73
C SER A 338 -15.75 -9.89 12.07
N LEU A 339 -14.83 -10.58 11.38
CA LEU A 339 -15.07 -11.89 10.76
C LEU A 339 -14.79 -13.08 11.69
N GLN A 340 -14.29 -12.84 12.91
CA GLN A 340 -13.83 -13.93 13.77
C GLN A 340 -14.95 -14.51 14.65
N ASP A 341 -15.15 -15.82 14.54
CA ASP A 341 -16.21 -16.55 15.24
C ASP A 341 -15.78 -17.18 16.57
N THR A 342 -14.47 -17.40 16.77
CA THR A 342 -13.95 -17.99 18.02
C THR A 342 -13.53 -16.90 19.01
N GLY A 343 -13.70 -17.15 20.30
CA GLY A 343 -13.23 -16.25 21.35
C GLY A 343 -11.71 -16.06 21.32
N TRP A 344 -10.97 -17.11 20.95
CA TRP A 344 -9.53 -17.04 20.75
C TRP A 344 -9.15 -16.08 19.61
N ASP A 345 -9.73 -16.25 18.43
CA ASP A 345 -9.40 -15.45 17.26
C ASP A 345 -9.89 -14.00 17.42
N ARG A 346 -11.09 -13.80 17.97
CA ARG A 346 -11.56 -12.46 18.34
C ARG A 346 -10.58 -11.76 19.27
N ALA A 347 -10.12 -12.45 20.32
CA ALA A 347 -9.17 -11.86 21.26
C ALA A 347 -7.80 -11.58 20.60
N ALA A 348 -7.33 -12.47 19.73
CA ALA A 348 -6.09 -12.32 18.99
C ALA A 348 -6.13 -11.11 18.05
N GLU A 349 -7.19 -11.00 17.23
CA GLU A 349 -7.30 -9.93 16.25
C GLU A 349 -7.66 -8.58 16.88
N THR A 350 -8.37 -8.55 18.02
CA THR A 350 -8.70 -7.30 18.71
C THR A 350 -7.53 -6.72 19.53
N TYR A 351 -6.62 -7.53 20.09
CA TYR A 351 -5.39 -6.96 20.68
C TYR A 351 -4.46 -6.42 19.59
N ALA A 352 -4.41 -7.07 18.42
CA ALA A 352 -3.67 -6.57 17.26
C ALA A 352 -4.26 -5.24 16.79
N LEU A 353 -5.60 -5.11 16.74
CA LEU A 353 -6.28 -3.83 16.46
C LEU A 353 -5.88 -2.74 17.46
N ALA A 354 -5.88 -3.05 18.76
CA ALA A 354 -5.49 -2.08 19.78
C ALA A 354 -4.06 -1.57 19.59
N ARG A 355 -3.14 -2.46 19.22
CA ARG A 355 -1.75 -2.12 18.95
C ARG A 355 -1.63 -1.16 17.76
N VAL A 356 -2.35 -1.42 16.67
CA VAL A 356 -2.33 -0.57 15.48
C VAL A 356 -3.02 0.78 15.75
N GLN A 357 -4.17 0.80 16.43
CA GLN A 357 -4.85 2.03 16.84
C GLN A 357 -3.97 2.91 17.74
N ARG A 358 -3.22 2.31 18.67
CA ARG A 358 -2.25 3.04 19.49
C ARG A 358 -1.13 3.65 18.65
N ARG A 359 -0.61 2.91 17.65
CA ARG A 359 0.43 3.42 16.74
C ARG A 359 -0.09 4.53 15.83
N LYS A 360 -1.36 4.48 15.45
CA LYS A 360 -2.08 5.58 14.77
C LYS A 360 -2.21 6.83 15.66
N GLY A 361 -2.17 6.67 16.99
CA GLY A 361 -2.38 7.74 17.97
C GLY A 361 -3.80 7.81 18.53
N ASP A 362 -4.70 6.91 18.12
CA ASP A 362 -6.07 6.84 18.63
C ASP A 362 -6.13 5.97 19.90
N LEU A 363 -5.76 6.58 21.03
CA LEU A 363 -5.67 5.89 22.32
C LEU A 363 -7.04 5.43 22.84
N ALA A 364 -8.10 6.17 22.53
CA ALA A 364 -9.46 5.81 22.90
C ALA A 364 -9.91 4.53 22.16
N ALA A 365 -9.75 4.48 20.83
CA ALA A 365 -10.06 3.29 20.04
C ALA A 365 -9.20 2.09 20.45
N ALA A 366 -7.93 2.32 20.83
CA ALA A 366 -7.07 1.28 21.37
C ALA A 366 -7.62 0.70 22.69
N GLY A 367 -8.09 1.56 23.60
CA GLY A 367 -8.73 1.15 24.85
C GLY A 367 -9.99 0.32 24.63
N GLU A 368 -10.85 0.74 23.71
CA GLU A 368 -12.06 -0.02 23.34
C GLU A 368 -11.72 -1.40 22.76
N ALA A 369 -10.74 -1.46 21.84
CA ALA A 369 -10.28 -2.71 21.25
C ALA A 369 -9.72 -3.68 22.32
N LEU A 370 -8.99 -3.17 23.31
CA LEU A 370 -8.55 -3.98 24.46
C LEU A 370 -9.73 -4.43 25.33
N GLY A 371 -10.76 -3.59 25.50
CA GLY A 371 -12.01 -3.98 26.14
C GLY A 371 -12.68 -5.17 25.44
N ARG A 372 -12.75 -5.15 24.09
CA ARG A 372 -13.24 -6.27 23.28
C ARG A 372 -12.37 -7.52 23.43
N ALA A 373 -11.05 -7.38 23.44
CA ALA A 373 -10.14 -8.50 23.66
C ALA A 373 -10.35 -9.17 25.03
N ARG A 374 -10.50 -8.37 26.10
CA ARG A 374 -10.81 -8.88 27.45
C ARG A 374 -12.18 -9.58 27.49
N ALA A 375 -13.19 -9.02 26.84
CA ALA A 375 -14.52 -9.62 26.79
C ALA A 375 -14.49 -10.97 26.06
N ALA A 376 -13.76 -11.08 24.94
CA ALA A 376 -13.62 -12.30 24.16
C ALA A 376 -12.99 -13.47 24.97
N VAL A 377 -12.13 -13.16 25.95
CA VAL A 377 -11.53 -14.17 26.85
C VAL A 377 -12.30 -14.39 28.16
N GLY A 378 -13.51 -13.84 28.29
CA GLY A 378 -14.38 -14.03 29.46
C GLY A 378 -14.02 -13.21 30.70
N LEU A 379 -13.29 -12.10 30.54
CA LEU A 379 -12.95 -11.18 31.64
C LEU A 379 -13.94 -10.02 31.81
N ARG A 380 -15.06 -10.02 31.07
CA ARG A 380 -16.18 -9.08 31.26
C ARG A 380 -17.30 -9.77 32.03
N ASP A 381 -17.88 -9.08 33.01
CA ASP A 381 -19.00 -9.60 33.80
C ASP A 381 -20.14 -10.11 32.89
N GLY A 382 -20.57 -11.36 33.10
CA GLY A 382 -21.77 -11.93 32.48
C GLY A 382 -21.60 -12.70 31.17
N ALA A 383 -20.40 -12.75 30.57
CA ALA A 383 -20.14 -13.57 29.39
C ALA A 383 -19.25 -14.78 29.74
N ALA A 384 -19.81 -15.99 29.67
CA ALA A 384 -18.98 -17.19 29.76
C ALA A 384 -18.08 -17.26 28.52
N PRO A 385 -16.75 -17.44 28.67
CA PRO A 385 -15.88 -17.65 27.52
C PRO A 385 -16.31 -18.93 26.80
N ASP A 386 -16.21 -18.95 25.47
CA ASP A 386 -16.46 -20.16 24.70
C ASP A 386 -15.34 -21.20 24.90
N ASP A 387 -15.61 -22.44 24.47
CA ASP A 387 -14.71 -23.59 24.65
C ASP A 387 -13.39 -23.47 23.86
N THR A 388 -13.17 -22.40 23.07
CA THR A 388 -11.92 -22.14 22.33
C THR A 388 -10.90 -21.34 23.13
N VAL A 389 -11.34 -20.69 24.20
CA VAL A 389 -10.51 -19.85 25.09
C VAL A 389 -9.91 -20.56 26.34
N PRO A 390 -10.05 -21.88 26.60
CA PRO A 390 -9.38 -22.53 27.72
C PRO A 390 -7.89 -22.21 27.74
N ASP A 391 -7.36 -21.94 28.94
CA ASP A 391 -5.94 -21.72 29.17
C ASP A 391 -5.29 -20.55 28.38
N TRP A 392 -6.05 -19.57 27.89
CA TRP A 392 -5.48 -18.36 27.26
C TRP A 392 -4.41 -17.67 28.12
N HIS A 393 -4.60 -17.71 29.44
CA HIS A 393 -3.70 -17.17 30.45
C HIS A 393 -2.37 -17.96 30.56
N ARG A 394 -2.33 -19.21 30.07
CA ARG A 394 -1.15 -20.09 30.01
C ARG A 394 -0.49 -20.14 28.63
N ARG A 395 -1.12 -19.55 27.62
CA ARG A 395 -0.61 -19.44 26.25
C ARG A 395 -0.20 -18.00 25.93
N GLY A 396 0.45 -17.80 24.77
CA GLY A 396 0.99 -16.50 24.36
C GLY A 396 -0.04 -15.35 24.31
N LEU A 397 -1.32 -15.66 24.12
CA LEU A 397 -2.41 -14.68 24.04
C LEU A 397 -2.54 -13.83 25.32
N GLY A 398 -2.46 -14.45 26.50
CA GLY A 398 -2.53 -13.70 27.75
C GLY A 398 -1.38 -12.71 27.93
N ARG A 399 -0.17 -13.09 27.48
CA ARG A 399 0.98 -12.18 27.44
C ARG A 399 0.67 -10.99 26.51
N GLN A 400 0.25 -11.25 25.28
CA GLN A 400 0.01 -10.24 24.25
C GLN A 400 -1.04 -9.21 24.68
N ILE A 401 -2.18 -9.65 25.22
CA ILE A 401 -3.23 -8.76 25.73
C ILE A 401 -2.66 -7.89 26.87
N THR A 402 -1.96 -8.50 27.84
CA THR A 402 -1.39 -7.77 28.99
C THR A 402 -0.35 -6.75 28.55
N GLU A 403 0.53 -7.11 27.61
CA GLU A 403 1.55 -6.25 27.04
C GLU A 403 0.93 -4.99 26.43
N GLN A 404 -0.12 -5.14 25.60
CA GLN A 404 -0.77 -3.98 24.99
C GLN A 404 -1.50 -3.07 26.00
N HIS A 405 -2.01 -3.59 27.11
CA HIS A 405 -2.55 -2.74 28.17
C HIS A 405 -1.45 -1.89 28.82
N LEU A 406 -0.29 -2.47 29.09
CA LEU A 406 0.82 -1.74 29.70
C LEU A 406 1.40 -0.68 28.75
N GLU A 407 1.52 -1.01 27.46
CA GLU A 407 1.90 -0.06 26.42
C GLU A 407 0.90 1.10 26.29
N LEU A 408 -0.41 0.82 26.33
CA LEU A 408 -1.43 1.86 26.30
C LEU A 408 -1.40 2.77 27.53
N VAL A 409 -1.10 2.21 28.72
CA VAL A 409 -0.90 3.03 29.93
C VAL A 409 0.23 4.04 29.72
N LEU A 410 1.36 3.61 29.17
CA LEU A 410 2.50 4.50 28.93
C LEU A 410 2.14 5.59 27.90
N ALA A 411 1.50 5.20 26.78
CA ALA A 411 1.06 6.14 25.76
C ALA A 411 0.04 7.17 26.30
N ALA A 412 -0.90 6.72 27.13
CA ALA A 412 -1.89 7.61 27.75
C ALA A 412 -1.25 8.60 28.74
N VAL A 413 -0.25 8.17 29.53
CA VAL A 413 0.51 9.08 30.39
C VAL A 413 1.27 10.12 29.57
N GLU A 414 1.94 9.69 28.49
CA GLU A 414 2.68 10.58 27.59
C GLU A 414 1.78 11.60 26.90
N ALA A 415 0.57 11.19 26.49
CA ALA A 415 -0.44 12.07 25.91
C ALA A 415 -1.19 12.94 26.94
N GLY A 416 -0.95 12.75 28.25
CA GLY A 416 -1.64 13.47 29.32
C GLY A 416 -3.06 12.98 29.64
N ASP A 417 -3.51 11.87 29.06
CA ASP A 417 -4.81 11.27 29.34
C ASP A 417 -4.76 10.42 30.62
N GLN A 418 -4.91 11.11 31.76
CA GLN A 418 -4.81 10.48 33.06
C GLN A 418 -5.95 9.51 33.37
N ALA A 419 -7.14 9.75 32.82
CA ALA A 419 -8.30 8.91 33.05
C ALA A 419 -8.09 7.55 32.37
N LEU A 420 -7.74 7.57 31.09
CA LEU A 420 -7.43 6.36 30.31
C LEU A 420 -6.23 5.61 30.91
N ALA A 421 -5.18 6.31 31.33
CA ALA A 421 -4.01 5.69 31.95
C ALA A 421 -4.37 4.92 33.23
N ARG A 422 -5.16 5.52 34.13
CA ARG A 422 -5.57 4.89 35.39
C ARG A 422 -6.51 3.71 35.17
N GLU A 423 -7.51 3.87 34.30
CA GLU A 423 -8.45 2.81 33.96
C GLU A 423 -7.73 1.62 33.32
N THR A 424 -6.91 1.87 32.30
CA THR A 424 -6.15 0.82 31.61
C THR A 424 -5.19 0.11 32.57
N MET A 425 -4.57 0.84 33.51
CA MET A 425 -3.70 0.24 34.51
C MET A 425 -4.46 -0.64 35.51
N ALA A 426 -5.70 -0.30 35.86
CA ALA A 426 -6.55 -1.16 36.69
C ALA A 426 -6.81 -2.51 35.99
N HIS A 427 -7.13 -2.49 34.70
CA HIS A 427 -7.28 -3.69 33.89
C HIS A 427 -5.98 -4.49 33.77
N ALA A 428 -4.84 -3.83 33.53
CA ALA A 428 -3.53 -4.48 33.46
C ALA A 428 -3.16 -5.22 34.76
N LYS A 429 -3.51 -4.67 35.92
CA LYS A 429 -3.29 -5.32 37.23
C LYS A 429 -4.09 -6.61 37.38
N VAL A 430 -5.33 -6.65 36.88
CA VAL A 430 -6.14 -7.87 36.88
C VAL A 430 -5.48 -8.93 35.99
N LEU A 431 -5.11 -8.55 34.76
CA LEU A 431 -4.44 -9.44 33.81
C LEU A 431 -3.14 -10.02 34.35
N LEU A 432 -2.27 -9.19 34.93
CA LEU A 432 -1.02 -9.62 35.53
C LEU A 432 -1.22 -10.67 36.63
N LYS A 433 -2.30 -10.58 37.41
CA LYS A 433 -2.63 -11.59 38.45
C LYS A 433 -3.08 -12.92 37.83
N THR A 434 -3.73 -12.87 36.67
CA THR A 434 -4.33 -14.04 35.99
C THR A 434 -3.35 -14.83 35.12
N ILE A 435 -2.45 -14.15 34.39
CA ILE A 435 -1.53 -14.82 33.45
C ILE A 435 -0.48 -15.69 34.15
N ALA A 436 0.01 -16.71 33.44
CA ALA A 436 1.04 -17.62 33.91
C ALA A 436 2.32 -16.88 34.32
N ARG A 437 3.01 -17.41 35.33
CA ARG A 437 4.20 -16.79 35.94
C ARG A 437 5.29 -16.45 34.92
N GLN A 438 5.52 -17.31 33.93
CA GLN A 438 6.53 -17.09 32.89
C GLN A 438 6.27 -15.81 32.08
N PHE A 439 5.02 -15.54 31.70
CA PHE A 439 4.63 -14.33 30.97
C PHE A 439 4.63 -13.09 31.85
N ARG A 440 4.20 -13.23 33.11
CA ARG A 440 4.34 -12.15 34.09
C ARG A 440 5.80 -11.73 34.28
N SER A 441 6.70 -12.72 34.30
CA SER A 441 8.14 -12.48 34.44
C SER A 441 8.71 -11.75 33.21
N SER A 442 8.31 -12.15 32.00
CA SER A 442 8.74 -11.46 30.77
C SER A 442 8.22 -10.03 30.65
N LEU A 443 7.11 -9.68 31.31
CA LEU A 443 6.52 -8.33 31.32
C LEU A 443 6.91 -7.49 32.55
N SER A 444 7.84 -7.97 33.38
CA SER A 444 8.14 -7.35 34.69
C SER A 444 8.69 -5.92 34.59
N GLU A 445 9.56 -5.66 33.62
CA GLU A 445 10.13 -4.34 33.36
C GLU A 445 9.04 -3.36 32.88
N LEU A 446 8.29 -3.74 31.84
CA LEU A 446 7.19 -2.96 31.28
C LEU A 446 6.11 -2.65 32.34
N SER A 447 5.74 -3.66 33.14
CA SER A 447 4.80 -3.50 34.26
C SER A 447 5.29 -2.49 35.30
N THR A 448 6.58 -2.53 35.62
CA THR A 448 7.18 -1.61 36.59
C THR A 448 7.16 -0.18 36.04
N ARG A 449 7.56 0.02 34.79
CA ARG A 449 7.53 1.32 34.12
C ARG A 449 6.11 1.92 34.09
N ALA A 450 5.12 1.16 33.64
CA ALA A 450 3.72 1.62 33.59
C ALA A 450 3.17 1.99 34.97
N ARG A 451 3.53 1.23 36.01
CA ARG A 451 3.09 1.47 37.39
C ARG A 451 3.66 2.77 37.95
N TRP A 452 4.94 3.05 37.69
CA TRP A 452 5.58 4.30 38.09
C TRP A 452 5.05 5.49 37.31
N ALA A 453 4.80 5.34 36.00
CA ALA A 453 4.22 6.39 35.17
C ALA A 453 2.86 6.86 35.71
N VAL A 454 1.97 5.93 36.07
CA VAL A 454 0.66 6.26 36.67
C VAL A 454 0.79 6.84 38.07
N ALA A 455 1.74 6.34 38.89
CA ALA A 455 1.96 6.86 40.24
C ALA A 455 2.52 8.29 40.26
N ALA A 456 3.14 8.74 39.17
CA ALA A 456 3.63 10.12 39.02
C ALA A 456 2.54 11.11 38.58
N LEU A 457 1.33 10.64 38.21
CA LEU A 457 0.23 11.51 37.83
C LEU A 457 -0.36 12.22 39.06
N PRO A 458 -0.71 13.53 38.96
CA PRO A 458 -1.32 14.27 40.07
C PRO A 458 -2.68 13.67 40.47
N GLU A 459 -2.99 13.62 41.77
CA GLU A 459 -4.30 13.21 42.26
C GLU A 459 -5.39 14.16 41.74
N ILE A 460 -6.52 13.59 41.30
CA ILE A 460 -7.69 14.32 40.77
C ILE A 460 -8.47 14.97 41.90
#